data_AF-A0A7J9IGW8-F1
#
_entry.id   AF-A0A7J9IGW8-F1
#
_cell.length_a   1.000
_cell.length_b   1.000
_cell.length_c   1.000
_cell.angle_alpha   90.00
_cell.angle_beta   90.00
_cell.angle_gamma   90.00
#
_symmetry.space_group_name_H-M   'P 1'
#
loop_
_entity.id
_entity.type
_entity.pdbx_description
1 polymer ?
#
loop_
_entity_poly.entity_id
_entity_poly.type
_entity_poly.pdbx_seq_one_letter_code
_entity_poly.pdbx_strand_id
1 'polypeptide(L)'
;MCRSGEEMTIHALKECLKACAVLALSGIDRCLLDNEYERCIDWLEEATRLLDKKAFKDLISVLWNVWNNRNNAIFRGKDEDARIVWDRAKALGDDFRIHNFTNALIIPMNPSEPYQEVS
;
A
#
# COMPACT_ATOMS: atom_id res chain seq x y z
N MET A 1 15.27 -8.99 4.64
CA MET A 1 14.77 -8.26 5.83
C MET A 1 15.54 -6.97 5.97
N CYS A 2 14.84 -5.85 6.10
CA CYS A 2 15.45 -4.57 6.43
C CYS A 2 15.89 -4.64 7.89
N ARG A 3 17.19 -4.85 8.11
CA ARG A 3 17.78 -5.17 9.42
C ARG A 3 18.40 -3.94 10.10
N SER A 4 17.87 -2.74 9.88
CA SER A 4 18.42 -1.51 10.45
C SER A 4 17.53 -0.97 11.57
N GLY A 5 18.08 -0.89 12.79
CA GLY A 5 17.57 -0.03 13.89
C GLY A 5 16.09 -0.16 14.24
N GLU A 6 15.50 0.96 14.67
CA GLU A 6 14.07 1.12 14.86
C GLU A 6 13.39 1.22 13.49
N GLU A 7 12.77 0.13 13.07
CA GLU A 7 11.99 0.12 11.83
C GLU A 7 10.63 0.78 12.06
N MET A 8 10.30 1.78 11.23
CA MET A 8 9.00 2.43 11.28
C MET A 8 7.90 1.51 10.72
N THR A 9 6.67 1.65 11.23
CA THR A 9 5.52 0.85 10.77
C THR A 9 5.29 0.98 9.26
N ILE A 10 5.45 2.18 8.70
CA ILE A 10 5.30 2.40 7.26
C ILE A 10 6.34 1.60 6.46
N HIS A 11 7.58 1.53 6.97
CA HIS A 11 8.62 0.74 6.34
C HIS A 11 8.27 -0.75 6.35
N ALA A 12 7.84 -1.26 7.50
CA ALA A 12 7.46 -2.67 7.66
C ALA A 12 6.30 -3.09 6.74
N LEU A 13 5.34 -2.18 6.50
CA LEU A 13 4.08 -2.49 5.82
C LEU A 13 4.03 -2.07 4.35
N LYS A 14 4.86 -1.11 3.91
CA LYS A 14 4.84 -0.54 2.55
C LYS A 14 6.20 -0.58 1.88
N GLU A 15 7.23 -0.04 2.52
CA GLU A 15 8.47 0.34 1.82
C GLU A 15 9.54 -0.74 1.78
N CYS A 16 9.53 -1.68 2.75
CA CYS A 16 10.49 -2.76 2.71
C CYS A 16 10.29 -3.59 1.42
N LEU A 17 11.38 -4.08 0.84
CA LEU A 17 11.34 -4.76 -0.47
C LEU A 17 10.28 -5.87 -0.55
N LYS A 18 10.08 -6.59 0.56
CA LYS A 18 9.09 -7.67 0.62
C LYS A 18 7.66 -7.15 0.67
N ALA A 19 7.39 -6.15 1.51
CA ALA A 19 6.08 -5.51 1.59
C ALA A 19 5.70 -4.88 0.24
N CYS A 20 6.62 -4.12 -0.34
CA CYS A 20 6.46 -3.51 -1.66
C CYS A 20 6.14 -4.56 -2.73
N ALA A 21 6.86 -5.69 -2.75
CA ALA A 21 6.58 -6.78 -3.69
C ALA A 21 5.19 -7.41 -3.49
N VAL A 22 4.76 -7.64 -2.24
CA VAL A 22 3.42 -8.17 -1.95
C VAL A 22 2.34 -7.20 -2.40
N LEU A 23 2.50 -5.90 -2.11
CA LEU A 23 1.55 -4.87 -2.53
C LEU A 23 1.52 -4.73 -4.06
N ALA A 24 2.66 -4.78 -4.74
CA ALA A 24 2.69 -4.78 -6.20
C ALA A 24 1.94 -5.98 -6.81
N LEU A 25 2.08 -7.18 -6.23
CA LEU A 25 1.31 -8.37 -6.63
C LEU A 25 -0.19 -8.22 -6.38
N SER A 26 -0.57 -7.40 -5.40
CA SER A 26 -1.96 -7.16 -5.02
C SER A 26 -2.73 -6.29 -6.02
N GLY A 27 -2.01 -5.64 -6.94
CA GLY A 27 -2.59 -4.70 -7.89
C GLY A 27 -3.12 -3.43 -7.23
N ILE A 28 -2.56 -3.03 -6.08
CA ILE A 28 -2.85 -1.72 -5.49
C ILE A 28 -2.41 -0.61 -6.45
N ASP A 29 -3.12 0.51 -6.39
CA ASP A 29 -2.85 1.67 -7.22
C ASP A 29 -1.40 2.17 -7.04
N ARG A 30 -0.78 2.58 -8.15
CA ARG A 30 0.59 3.08 -8.14
C ARG A 30 0.74 4.36 -7.33
N CYS A 31 -0.26 5.24 -7.27
CA CYS A 31 -0.23 6.41 -6.41
C CYS A 31 -0.06 6.02 -4.93
N LEU A 32 -0.71 4.94 -4.49
CA LEU A 32 -0.54 4.44 -3.12
C LEU A 32 0.80 3.74 -2.89
N LEU A 33 1.46 3.24 -3.93
CA LEU A 33 2.79 2.63 -3.83
C LEU A 33 3.92 3.65 -3.91
N ASP A 34 3.85 4.55 -4.88
CA ASP A 34 4.94 5.43 -5.32
C ASP A 34 5.00 6.72 -4.51
N ASN A 35 3.86 7.21 -3.99
CA ASN A 35 3.87 8.40 -3.14
C ASN A 35 4.60 8.13 -1.82
N GLU A 36 5.37 9.12 -1.39
CA GLU A 36 6.04 9.13 -0.09
C GLU A 36 5.07 9.61 0.99
N TYR A 37 5.12 8.95 2.14
CA TYR A 37 4.36 9.33 3.33
C TYR A 37 5.30 9.21 4.52
N GLU A 38 5.25 10.16 5.44
CA GLU A 38 6.07 10.08 6.65
C GLU A 38 5.49 9.07 7.65
N ARG A 39 4.16 9.04 7.76
CA ARG A 39 3.45 8.19 8.72
C ARG A 39 2.56 7.19 8.01
N CYS A 40 2.52 5.97 8.56
CA CYS A 40 1.65 4.90 8.05
C CYS A 40 0.17 5.28 8.08
N ILE A 41 -0.26 6.12 9.03
CA ILE A 41 -1.66 6.53 9.14
C ILE A 41 -2.07 7.45 7.99
N ASP A 42 -1.22 8.40 7.59
CA ASP A 42 -1.49 9.32 6.48
C ASP A 42 -1.64 8.54 5.15
N TRP A 43 -0.84 7.48 4.98
CA TRP A 43 -0.97 6.55 3.86
C TRP A 43 -2.29 5.79 3.87
N LEU A 44 -2.71 5.28 5.04
CA LEU A 44 -3.98 4.56 5.18
C LEU A 44 -5.19 5.49 4.99
N GLU A 45 -5.10 6.75 5.43
CA GLU A 45 -6.13 7.76 5.19
C GLU A 45 -6.31 8.01 3.69
N GLU A 46 -5.23 8.19 2.93
CA GLU A 46 -5.34 8.33 1.47
C GLU A 46 -5.88 7.05 0.82
N ALA A 47 -5.50 5.86 1.31
CA ALA A 47 -6.08 4.60 0.85
C ALA A 47 -7.60 4.54 1.10
N THR A 48 -8.11 5.03 2.24
CA THR A 48 -9.57 5.10 2.47
C THR A 48 -10.28 6.11 1.57
N ARG A 49 -9.55 7.12 1.08
CA ARG A 49 -10.08 8.14 0.16
C ARG A 49 -10.16 7.63 -1.27
N LEU A 50 -9.20 6.79 -1.68
CA LEU A 50 -9.09 6.26 -3.03
C LEU A 50 -9.82 4.93 -3.24
N LEU A 51 -9.90 4.10 -2.19
CA LEU A 51 -10.47 2.76 -2.25
C LEU A 51 -11.89 2.74 -1.70
N ASP A 52 -12.75 1.93 -2.32
CA ASP A 52 -14.02 1.61 -1.69
C ASP A 52 -13.84 0.73 -0.43
N LYS A 53 -14.91 0.60 0.36
CA LYS A 53 -14.89 -0.15 1.62
C LYS A 53 -14.36 -1.57 1.46
N LYS A 54 -14.66 -2.22 0.34
CA LYS A 54 -14.25 -3.60 0.07
C LYS A 54 -12.76 -3.65 -0.24
N ALA A 55 -12.29 -2.81 -1.16
CA ALA A 55 -10.88 -2.75 -1.52
C ALA A 55 -9.99 -2.33 -0.36
N PHE A 56 -10.46 -1.42 0.50
CA PHE A 56 -9.77 -1.08 1.73
C PHE A 56 -9.68 -2.27 2.70
N LYS A 57 -10.76 -3.03 2.90
CA LYS A 57 -10.73 -4.25 3.72
C LYS A 57 -9.75 -5.29 3.18
N ASP A 58 -9.71 -5.46 1.87
CA ASP A 58 -8.81 -6.40 1.19
C ASP A 58 -7.35 -5.92 1.34
N LEU A 59 -7.08 -4.61 1.27
CA LEU A 59 -5.77 -4.01 1.59
C LEU A 59 -5.35 -4.32 3.04
N ILE A 60 -6.22 -4.12 4.03
CA ILE A 60 -5.91 -4.45 5.43
C ILE A 60 -5.55 -5.95 5.57
N SER A 61 -6.20 -6.82 4.81
CA SER A 61 -5.90 -8.26 4.81
C SER A 61 -4.51 -8.55 4.25
N VAL A 62 -4.06 -7.83 3.21
CA VAL A 62 -2.67 -7.90 2.72
C VAL A 62 -1.67 -7.43 3.76
N LEU A 63 -1.93 -6.26 4.36
CA LEU A 63 -1.03 -5.66 5.36
C LEU A 63 -0.85 -6.57 6.58
N TRP A 64 -1.93 -7.20 7.03
CA TRP A 64 -1.87 -8.21 8.08
C TRP A 64 -0.95 -9.38 7.71
N ASN A 65 -1.02 -9.87 6.46
CA ASN A 65 -0.19 -10.99 6.01
C ASN A 65 1.29 -10.59 5.87
N VAL A 66 1.57 -9.37 5.40
CA VAL A 66 2.94 -8.80 5.39
C VAL A 66 3.51 -8.74 6.81
N TRP A 67 2.75 -8.17 7.75
CA TRP A 67 3.14 -8.08 9.15
C TRP A 67 3.37 -9.46 9.78
N ASN A 68 2.47 -10.41 9.54
CA ASN A 68 2.56 -11.76 10.06
C ASN A 68 3.78 -12.51 9.50
N ASN A 69 4.05 -12.42 8.20
CA ASN A 69 5.25 -13.01 7.61
C ASN A 69 6.52 -12.41 8.22
N ARG A 70 6.57 -11.08 8.38
CA ARG A 70 7.70 -10.40 9.03
C ARG A 70 7.94 -10.92 10.45
N ASN A 71 6.89 -11.05 11.26
CA ASN A 71 7.01 -11.58 12.62
C ASN A 71 7.48 -13.03 12.63
N ASN A 72 6.97 -13.88 11.73
CA ASN A 72 7.46 -15.25 11.60
C ASN A 72 8.93 -15.31 11.20
N ALA A 73 9.38 -14.39 10.34
CA ALA A 73 10.77 -14.30 9.94
C ALA A 73 11.68 -13.93 11.12
N ILE A 74 11.26 -12.98 11.96
CA ILE A 74 12.01 -12.53 13.15
C ILE A 74 12.01 -13.59 14.25
N PHE A 75 10.84 -14.11 14.63
CA PHE A 75 10.70 -14.97 15.80
C PHE A 75 10.90 -16.46 15.51
N ARG A 76 10.72 -16.89 14.25
CA ARG A 76 10.75 -18.30 13.86
C ARG A 76 11.74 -18.61 12.74
N GLY A 77 12.43 -17.60 12.20
CA GLY A 77 13.32 -17.76 11.04
C GLY A 77 12.60 -18.20 9.76
N LYS A 78 11.27 -18.13 9.72
CA LYS A 78 10.45 -18.54 8.58
C LYS A 78 10.08 -17.31 7.78
N ASP A 79 10.87 -17.02 6.76
CA ASP A 79 10.65 -15.90 5.86
C ASP A 79 10.13 -16.41 4.50
N GLU A 80 8.85 -16.23 4.24
CA GLU A 80 8.20 -16.73 3.02
C GLU A 80 8.37 -15.75 1.85
N ASP A 81 8.23 -16.27 0.63
CA ASP A 81 8.26 -15.45 -0.59
C ASP A 81 7.03 -14.54 -0.68
N ALA A 82 7.18 -13.37 -1.32
CA ALA A 82 6.09 -12.40 -1.49
C ALA A 82 4.85 -13.01 -2.16
N ARG A 83 5.02 -13.94 -3.12
CA ARG A 83 3.89 -14.63 -3.77
C ARG A 83 3.11 -15.49 -2.79
N ILE A 84 3.80 -16.21 -1.90
CA ILE A 84 3.15 -17.05 -0.88
C ILE A 84 2.35 -16.18 0.10
N VAL A 85 2.93 -15.06 0.52
CA VAL A 85 2.26 -14.09 1.41
C VAL A 85 1.02 -13.51 0.74
N TRP A 86 1.13 -13.15 -0.55
CA TRP A 86 0.02 -12.67 -1.36
C TRP A 86 -1.08 -13.72 -1.55
N ASP A 87 -0.73 -14.94 -1.94
CA ASP A 87 -1.70 -16.03 -2.17
C ASP A 87 -2.49 -16.33 -0.90
N ARG A 88 -1.84 -16.29 0.27
CA ARG A 88 -2.50 -16.42 1.56
C ARG A 88 -3.47 -15.27 1.83
N ALA A 89 -3.07 -14.03 1.57
CA ALA A 89 -3.94 -12.87 1.74
C ALA A 89 -5.19 -12.97 0.84
N LYS A 90 -4.98 -13.34 -0.43
CA LYS A 90 -6.05 -13.53 -1.41
C LYS A 90 -7.02 -14.64 -1.02
N ALA A 91 -6.50 -15.75 -0.46
CA ALA A 91 -7.32 -16.88 -0.01
C ALA A 91 -8.27 -16.56 1.16
N LEU A 92 -8.17 -15.38 1.79
CA LEU A 92 -9.07 -14.94 2.86
C LEU A 92 -10.43 -14.42 2.36
N GLY A 93 -10.63 -14.26 1.04
CA GLY A 93 -11.92 -13.83 0.49
C GLY A 93 -12.16 -14.31 -0.94
N ASP A 94 -13.38 -14.77 -1.21
CA ASP A 94 -13.77 -15.38 -2.50
C ASP A 94 -13.82 -14.39 -3.68
N ASP A 95 -13.90 -13.08 -3.43
CA ASP A 95 -14.00 -12.02 -4.45
C ASP A 95 -12.90 -10.96 -4.27
N PHE A 96 -11.71 -11.36 -3.83
CA PHE A 96 -10.64 -10.42 -3.43
C PHE A 96 -10.30 -9.36 -4.50
N ARG A 97 -10.33 -8.06 -4.11
CA ARG A 97 -10.14 -6.94 -5.05
C ARG A 97 -9.56 -5.72 -4.34
N ILE A 98 -8.36 -5.27 -4.75
CA ILE A 98 -7.74 -4.04 -4.22
C ILE A 98 -7.80 -2.86 -5.23
N HIS A 99 -8.33 -3.09 -6.44
CA HIS A 99 -8.48 -2.04 -7.46
C HIS A 99 -9.93 -1.56 -7.55
N ASN A 100 -10.25 -0.38 -7.00
CA ASN A 100 -11.54 0.28 -7.18
C ASN A 100 -11.32 1.79 -7.22
N PHE A 101 -11.61 2.43 -8.36
CA PHE A 101 -11.68 3.89 -8.43
C PHE A 101 -13.13 4.30 -8.14
N THR A 102 -13.38 4.80 -6.93
CA THR A 102 -14.58 5.60 -6.68
C THR A 102 -14.43 6.90 -7.45
N ASN A 103 -14.97 6.92 -8.68
CA ASN A 103 -15.18 8.04 -9.59
C ASN A 103 -14.33 9.30 -9.36
N ALA A 104 -13.40 9.53 -10.31
CA ALA A 104 -12.66 10.77 -10.60
C ALA A 104 -12.12 11.54 -9.38
N LEU A 105 -10.82 11.79 -9.38
CA LEU A 105 -10.24 12.90 -8.61
C LEU A 105 -11.03 14.19 -8.90
N ILE A 106 -12.07 14.50 -8.10
CA ILE A 106 -12.71 15.82 -8.06
C ILE A 106 -11.81 16.68 -7.18
N ILE A 107 -10.62 16.97 -7.70
CA ILE A 107 -9.90 18.17 -7.36
C ILE A 107 -9.47 18.74 -8.71
N PRO A 108 -10.12 19.80 -9.23
CA PRO A 108 -9.51 20.56 -10.29
C PRO A 108 -8.23 21.15 -9.70
N MET A 109 -7.10 20.59 -10.11
CA MET A 109 -5.81 21.23 -9.95
C MET A 109 -5.91 22.49 -10.82
N ASN A 110 -6.18 23.65 -10.21
CA ASN A 110 -6.08 24.92 -10.92
C ASN A 110 -4.64 25.03 -11.42
N PRO A 111 -4.39 25.04 -12.73
CA PRO A 111 -3.09 25.45 -13.23
C PRO A 111 -3.02 26.95 -12.95
N SER A 112 -2.05 27.34 -12.12
CA SER A 112 -1.53 28.69 -12.10
C SER A 112 -1.29 29.15 -13.54
N GLU A 113 -2.09 30.09 -14.03
CA GLU A 113 -1.87 30.73 -15.33
C GLU A 113 -0.54 31.51 -15.29
N PRO A 114 0.37 31.32 -16.27
CA PRO A 114 1.57 32.11 -16.40
C PRO A 114 1.30 33.45 -17.08
N TYR A 115 2.08 34.46 -16.68
CA TYR A 115 2.15 35.84 -17.16
C TYR A 115 1.86 36.02 -18.67
N GLN A 116 0.96 36.95 -18.99
CA GLN A 116 0.88 37.55 -20.33
C GLN A 116 1.83 38.76 -20.42
N GLU A 117 2.80 38.69 -21.34
CA GLU A 117 3.47 39.87 -21.89
C GLU A 117 2.46 40.66 -22.73
N VAL A 118 2.40 41.97 -22.53
CA VAL A 118 1.73 42.90 -23.45
C VAL A 118 2.79 43.87 -23.97
N SER A 119 2.82 43.98 -25.30
CA SER A 119 3.76 44.72 -26.15
C SER A 119 3.85 46.23 -25.87
#